data_AF-A0A8T9S3Y6-F1
#
_entry.id   AF-A0A8T9S3Y6-F1
#
_cell.length_a   1.000
_cell.length_b   1.000
_cell.length_c   1.000
_cell.angle_alpha   90.00
_cell.angle_beta   90.00
_cell.angle_gamma   90.00
#
_symmetry.space_group_name_H-M   'P 1'
#
loop_
_entity.id
_entity.type
_entity.pdbx_description
1 polymer ?
#
loop_
_entity_poly.entity_id
_entity_poly.type
_entity_poly.pdbx_seq_one_letter_code
_entity_poly.pdbx_strand_id
1 'polypeptide(L)'
;MESPPLGCFKLFLLLGGTVFSMLILGLLVLVGQRSYEYNYGFDQERWLATGQQLGRNHGDEGLQGNPRESMVADVMAHHLRVGMTRVQVLAVLGPAERDGIEWCVPADVGLPDSLMPARLSNDKLKRFNDWYAQHAQPDTLMRYWVGWDVIDPTSMRIEFNGKGQVKKYWVGLH
;
A
#
# COMPACT_ATOMS: atom_id res chain seq x y z
N MET A 1 -0.74 5.84 71.67
CA MET A 1 -1.05 5.59 70.25
C MET A 1 -0.33 6.67 69.46
N GLU A 2 0.84 6.34 68.92
CA GLU A 2 1.62 7.27 68.10
C GLU A 2 1.08 7.25 66.67
N SER A 3 0.69 8.41 66.16
CA SER A 3 0.24 8.61 64.78
C SER A 3 1.42 8.39 63.83
N PRO A 4 1.25 7.62 62.74
CA PRO A 4 2.34 7.39 61.80
C PRO A 4 2.75 8.72 61.13
N PRO A 5 4.04 8.91 60.84
CA PRO A 5 4.54 10.17 60.32
C PRO A 5 3.94 10.46 58.93
N LEU A 6 3.31 11.64 58.80
CA LEU A 6 2.67 12.15 57.58
C LEU A 6 3.55 12.07 56.31
N GLY A 7 4.87 11.95 56.45
CA GLY A 7 5.83 11.87 55.34
C GLY A 7 5.71 10.59 54.50
N CYS A 8 5.47 9.43 55.10
CA CYS A 8 5.37 8.16 54.35
C CYS A 8 4.12 8.11 53.47
N PHE A 9 3.02 8.76 53.88
CA PHE A 9 1.76 8.73 53.15
C PHE A 9 1.80 9.58 51.87
N LYS A 10 2.50 10.72 51.89
CA LYS A 10 2.71 11.56 50.70
C LYS A 10 3.60 10.88 49.66
N LEU A 11 4.63 10.15 50.09
CA LEU A 11 5.51 9.41 49.19
C LEU A 11 4.79 8.24 48.50
N PHE A 12 3.91 7.53 49.22
CA PHE A 12 3.07 6.47 48.66
C PHE A 12 2.04 7.00 47.64
N LEU A 13 1.43 8.16 47.89
CA LEU A 13 0.51 8.79 46.94
C LEU A 13 1.22 9.30 45.68
N LEU A 14 2.45 9.84 45.81
CA LEU A 14 3.26 10.27 44.68
C LEU A 14 3.75 9.09 43.82
N LEU A 15 4.24 8.02 44.45
CA LEU A 15 4.67 6.80 43.74
C LEU A 15 3.50 6.04 43.13
N GLY A 16 2.36 5.97 43.81
CA GLY A 16 1.14 5.38 43.27
C GLY A 16 0.61 6.17 42.07
N GLY A 17 0.66 7.51 42.14
CA GLY A 17 0.27 8.39 41.05
C GLY A 17 1.16 8.23 39.80
N THR A 18 2.48 8.19 39.97
CA THR A 18 3.40 8.03 38.83
C THR A 18 3.27 6.67 38.16
N VAL A 19 3.16 5.59 38.93
CA VAL A 19 2.93 4.24 38.37
C VAL A 19 1.60 4.17 37.63
N PHE A 20 0.53 4.73 38.20
CA PHE A 20 -0.78 4.78 37.56
C PHE A 20 -0.77 5.58 36.25
N SER A 21 -0.10 6.74 36.23
CA SER A 21 0.08 7.53 35.01
C SER A 21 0.87 6.80 33.93
N MET A 22 1.93 6.06 34.30
CA MET A 22 2.69 5.24 33.35
C MET A 22 1.84 4.10 32.77
N LEU A 23 0.99 3.47 33.58
CA LEU A 23 0.08 2.42 33.11
C LEU A 23 -0.97 2.96 32.13
N ILE A 24 -1.55 4.13 32.41
CA ILE A 24 -2.49 4.80 31.49
C ILE A 24 -1.79 5.14 30.17
N LEU A 25 -0.58 5.72 30.24
CA LEU A 25 0.18 6.06 29.03
C LEU A 25 0.51 4.81 28.21
N GLY A 26 0.93 3.72 28.86
CA GLY A 26 1.19 2.44 28.20
C GLY A 26 -0.06 1.89 27.51
N LEU A 27 -1.22 1.95 28.16
CA LEU A 27 -2.50 1.54 27.57
C LEU A 27 -2.87 2.41 26.35
N LEU A 28 -2.69 3.73 26.43
CA LEU A 28 -2.97 4.65 25.32
C LEU A 28 -2.07 4.39 24.11
N VAL A 29 -0.78 4.12 24.32
CA VAL A 29 0.14 3.74 23.25
C VAL A 29 -0.31 2.43 22.59
N LEU A 30 -0.70 1.45 23.39
CA LEU A 30 -1.11 0.13 22.90
C LEU A 30 -2.44 0.20 22.11
N VAL A 31 -3.41 0.99 22.58
CA VAL A 31 -4.66 1.26 21.86
C VAL A 31 -4.39 2.06 20.57
N GLY A 32 -3.48 3.04 20.62
CA GLY A 32 -3.08 3.82 19.45
C GLY A 32 -2.43 2.96 18.36
N GLN A 33 -1.51 2.08 18.74
CA GLN A 33 -0.88 1.12 17.82
C GLN A 33 -1.90 0.16 17.21
N ARG A 34 -2.81 -0.40 18.00
CA ARG A 34 -3.88 -1.26 17.50
C ARG A 34 -4.84 -0.55 16.56
N SER A 35 -5.21 0.70 16.87
CA SER A 35 -6.05 1.52 15.99
C SER A 35 -5.34 1.83 14.68
N TYR A 36 -4.03 2.08 14.72
CA TYR A 36 -3.24 2.29 13.52
C TYR A 36 -3.16 1.02 12.67
N GLU A 37 -2.81 -0.13 13.24
CA GLU A 37 -2.80 -1.42 12.55
C GLU A 37 -4.17 -1.74 11.94
N TYR A 38 -5.26 -1.45 12.66
CA TYR A 38 -6.63 -1.72 12.21
C TYR A 38 -7.07 -0.82 11.04
N ASN A 39 -6.71 0.46 11.07
CA ASN A 39 -7.16 1.42 10.06
C ASN A 39 -6.19 1.59 8.88
N TYR A 40 -4.91 1.28 9.08
CA TYR A 40 -3.83 1.57 8.13
C TYR A 40 -2.83 0.42 7.93
N GLY A 41 -2.93 -0.66 8.71
CA GLY A 41 -2.13 -1.86 8.50
C GLY A 41 -2.69 -2.76 7.40
N PHE A 42 -1.86 -3.64 6.88
CA PHE A 42 -2.24 -4.62 5.88
C PHE A 42 -3.14 -5.71 6.49
N ASP A 43 -4.44 -5.59 6.24
CA ASP A 43 -5.42 -6.65 6.48
C ASP A 43 -5.48 -7.56 5.24
N GLN A 44 -4.79 -8.69 5.31
CA GLN A 44 -4.71 -9.65 4.22
C GLN A 44 -6.09 -10.22 3.84
N GLU A 45 -6.97 -10.50 4.81
CA GLU A 45 -8.29 -11.06 4.52
C GLU A 45 -9.13 -10.06 3.72
N ARG A 46 -9.13 -8.79 4.17
CA ARG A 46 -9.80 -7.70 3.47
C ARG A 46 -9.21 -7.46 2.08
N TRP A 47 -7.88 -7.49 1.95
CA TRP A 47 -7.20 -7.36 0.65
C TRP A 47 -7.64 -8.42 -0.36
N LEU A 48 -7.70 -9.68 0.08
CA LEU A 48 -8.09 -10.82 -0.74
C LEU A 48 -9.57 -10.77 -1.09
N ALA A 49 -10.44 -10.44 -0.13
CA ALA A 49 -11.87 -10.27 -0.34
C ALA A 49 -12.17 -9.19 -1.39
N THR A 50 -11.46 -8.05 -1.32
CA THR A 50 -11.57 -6.99 -2.32
C THR A 50 -11.18 -7.49 -3.71
N GLY A 51 -10.06 -8.21 -3.87
CA GLY A 51 -9.65 -8.75 -5.18
C GLY A 51 -10.70 -9.63 -5.85
N GLN A 52 -11.39 -10.46 -5.06
CA GLN A 52 -12.46 -11.32 -5.56
C GLN A 52 -13.72 -10.54 -5.97
N GLN A 53 -14.00 -9.42 -5.30
CA GLN A 53 -15.13 -8.54 -5.63
C GLN A 53 -14.83 -7.69 -6.88
N LEU A 54 -13.62 -7.15 -6.97
CA LEU A 54 -13.14 -6.39 -8.13
C LEU A 54 -13.21 -7.23 -9.42
N GLY A 55 -12.81 -8.51 -9.35
CA GLY A 55 -12.89 -9.43 -10.48
C GLY A 55 -14.31 -9.71 -11.02
N ARG A 56 -15.39 -9.32 -10.32
CA ARG A 56 -16.78 -9.57 -10.72
C ARG A 56 -17.53 -8.34 -11.24
N ASN A 57 -17.12 -7.13 -10.86
CA ASN A 57 -17.95 -5.91 -11.00
C ASN A 57 -17.26 -4.76 -11.79
N HIS A 58 -16.33 -5.05 -12.70
CA HIS A 58 -15.65 -4.04 -13.54
C HIS A 58 -16.56 -3.35 -14.59
N GLY A 59 -17.78 -2.95 -14.23
CA GLY A 59 -18.78 -2.41 -15.16
C GLY A 59 -19.60 -1.25 -14.63
N ASP A 60 -20.20 -1.35 -13.45
CA ASP A 60 -21.43 -0.56 -13.21
C ASP A 60 -21.42 0.35 -11.97
N GLU A 61 -20.51 0.17 -11.02
CA GLU A 61 -20.47 1.03 -9.84
C GLU A 61 -19.01 1.39 -9.55
N GLY A 62 -18.65 2.63 -9.86
CA GLY A 62 -17.33 3.17 -9.52
C GLY A 62 -17.05 2.87 -8.06
N LEU A 63 -16.02 2.07 -7.81
CA LEU A 63 -15.63 1.62 -6.48
C LEU A 63 -15.21 2.82 -5.63
N GLN A 64 -16.18 3.51 -5.05
CA GLN A 64 -15.93 4.47 -3.99
C GLN A 64 -15.29 3.68 -2.84
N GLY A 65 -14.01 3.94 -2.61
CA GLY A 65 -13.26 3.36 -1.50
C GLY A 65 -12.80 1.92 -1.74
N ASN A 66 -11.95 1.70 -2.75
CA ASN A 66 -11.15 0.47 -2.83
C ASN A 66 -10.32 0.32 -1.55
N PRO A 67 -10.59 -0.65 -0.66
CA PRO A 67 -9.88 -0.77 0.61
C PRO A 67 -8.38 -1.00 0.45
N ARG A 68 -7.94 -1.48 -0.71
CA ARG A 68 -6.51 -1.67 -0.99
C ARG A 68 -5.74 -0.37 -1.05
N GLU A 69 -6.39 0.75 -1.35
CA GLU A 69 -5.78 2.08 -1.37
C GLU A 69 -5.12 2.41 -0.01
N SER A 70 -5.82 2.16 1.09
CA SER A 70 -5.30 2.47 2.43
C SER A 70 -4.23 1.48 2.91
N MET A 71 -4.14 0.30 2.28
CA MET A 71 -3.21 -0.77 2.66
C MET A 71 -1.94 -0.82 1.80
N VAL A 72 -1.94 -0.21 0.61
CA VAL A 72 -0.85 -0.36 -0.38
C VAL A 72 0.50 0.11 0.17
N ALA A 73 0.51 1.18 0.96
CA ALA A 73 1.73 1.70 1.58
C ALA A 73 2.33 0.68 2.55
N ASP A 74 1.51 0.04 3.38
CA ASP A 74 1.96 -0.96 4.34
C ASP A 74 2.42 -2.25 3.64
N VAL A 75 1.69 -2.68 2.61
CA VAL A 75 2.08 -3.80 1.74
C VAL A 75 3.47 -3.57 1.16
N MET A 76 3.70 -2.40 0.56
CA MET A 76 4.99 -2.08 -0.07
C MET A 76 6.13 -1.93 0.93
N ALA A 77 5.85 -1.43 2.14
CA ALA A 77 6.85 -1.20 3.18
C ALA A 77 7.25 -2.49 3.91
N HIS A 78 6.30 -3.40 4.17
CA HIS A 78 6.51 -4.49 5.12
C HIS A 78 6.30 -5.89 4.52
N HIS A 79 5.44 -6.03 3.51
CA HIS A 79 4.99 -7.33 2.99
C HIS A 79 5.54 -7.69 1.60
N LEU A 80 5.96 -6.70 0.82
CA LEU A 80 6.67 -6.89 -0.45
C LEU A 80 8.15 -6.60 -0.30
N ARG A 81 8.98 -7.43 -0.94
CA ARG A 81 10.43 -7.28 -0.95
C ARG A 81 11.01 -7.74 -2.28
N VAL A 82 12.06 -7.04 -2.71
CA VAL A 82 12.91 -7.49 -3.82
C VAL A 82 13.45 -8.89 -3.50
N GLY A 83 13.44 -9.78 -4.48
CA GLY A 83 13.86 -11.18 -4.35
C GLY A 83 12.74 -12.15 -3.99
N MET A 84 11.56 -11.69 -3.58
CA MET A 84 10.41 -12.58 -3.35
C MET A 84 10.06 -13.35 -4.62
N THR A 85 9.72 -14.62 -4.50
CA THR A 85 9.25 -15.42 -5.64
C THR A 85 7.80 -15.08 -5.96
N ARG A 86 7.38 -15.37 -7.20
CA ARG A 86 5.97 -15.26 -7.62
C ARG A 86 5.01 -15.97 -6.66
N VAL A 87 5.38 -17.15 -6.16
CA VAL A 87 4.58 -17.92 -5.20
C VAL A 87 4.44 -17.19 -3.85
N GLN A 88 5.53 -16.57 -3.36
CA GLN A 88 5.47 -15.80 -2.12
C GLN A 88 4.61 -14.56 -2.25
N VAL A 89 4.65 -13.88 -3.41
CA VAL A 89 3.75 -12.74 -3.69
C VAL A 89 2.30 -13.19 -3.67
N LEU A 90 1.96 -14.26 -4.38
CA LEU A 90 0.60 -14.81 -4.41
C LEU A 90 0.11 -15.29 -3.04
N ALA A 91 1.01 -15.83 -2.20
CA ALA A 91 0.66 -16.24 -0.84
C ALA A 91 0.26 -15.06 0.06
N VAL A 92 0.77 -13.87 -0.21
CA VAL A 92 0.47 -12.64 0.54
C VAL A 92 -0.71 -11.89 -0.08
N LEU A 93 -0.65 -11.61 -1.38
CA LEU A 93 -1.57 -10.70 -2.06
C LEU A 93 -2.70 -11.41 -2.81
N GLY A 94 -2.65 -12.74 -2.90
CA GLY A 94 -3.58 -13.52 -3.69
C GLY A 94 -3.35 -13.36 -5.20
N PRO A 95 -4.29 -13.86 -6.02
CA PRO A 95 -4.20 -13.75 -7.46
C PRO A 95 -4.19 -12.28 -7.89
N ALA A 96 -3.30 -11.96 -8.82
CA ALA A 96 -3.27 -10.67 -9.48
C ALA A 96 -4.37 -10.58 -10.55
N GLU A 97 -4.91 -9.38 -10.75
CA GLU A 97 -5.91 -9.05 -11.76
C GLU A 97 -5.34 -9.26 -13.16
N ARG A 98 -4.04 -8.97 -13.33
CA ARG A 98 -3.29 -9.33 -14.53
C ARG A 98 -1.92 -9.84 -14.15
N ASP A 99 -1.52 -10.92 -14.81
CA ASP A 99 -0.26 -11.60 -14.58
C ASP A 99 0.28 -12.11 -15.91
N GLY A 100 1.39 -11.54 -16.37
CA GLY A 100 1.96 -11.90 -17.67
C GLY A 100 2.97 -10.89 -18.19
N ILE A 101 3.27 -10.99 -19.48
CA ILE A 101 4.16 -10.06 -20.18
C ILE A 101 3.35 -8.84 -20.60
N GLU A 102 3.80 -7.67 -20.18
CA GLU A 102 3.23 -6.39 -20.56
C GLU A 102 4.31 -5.46 -21.12
N TRP A 103 3.95 -4.69 -22.14
CA TRP A 103 4.79 -3.62 -22.63
C TRP A 103 4.64 -2.42 -21.71
N CYS A 104 5.68 -2.13 -20.93
CA CYS A 104 5.67 -1.01 -20.00
C CYS A 104 6.93 -0.17 -20.14
N VAL A 105 6.81 1.11 -19.81
CA VAL A 105 7.97 1.99 -19.69
C VAL A 105 8.60 1.75 -18.32
N PRO A 106 9.91 1.48 -18.25
CA PRO A 106 10.59 1.26 -16.99
C PRO A 106 10.40 2.44 -16.04
N ALA A 107 10.17 2.18 -14.76
CA ALA A 107 9.88 3.24 -13.79
C ALA A 107 11.06 4.21 -13.53
N ASP A 108 12.26 3.89 -14.02
CA ASP A 108 13.45 4.77 -14.05
C ASP A 108 13.52 5.66 -15.30
N VAL A 109 12.78 5.32 -16.36
CA VAL A 109 12.63 6.15 -17.56
C VAL A 109 11.52 7.17 -17.27
N GLY A 110 11.90 8.29 -16.66
CA GLY A 110 10.99 9.38 -16.32
C GLY A 110 10.22 9.90 -17.53
N LEU A 111 8.92 10.13 -17.37
CA LEU A 111 8.10 10.76 -18.40
C LEU A 111 8.55 12.22 -18.59
N PRO A 112 8.93 12.65 -19.80
CA PRO A 112 9.30 14.04 -20.05
C PRO A 112 8.17 15.00 -19.65
N ASP A 113 8.50 16.13 -19.01
CA ASP A 113 7.51 17.15 -18.61
C ASP A 113 6.63 17.61 -19.78
N SER A 114 7.22 17.68 -20.98
CA SER A 114 6.52 18.03 -22.22
C SER A 114 5.41 17.05 -22.61
N LEU A 115 5.39 15.85 -22.03
CA LEU A 115 4.41 14.80 -22.23
C LEU A 115 3.46 14.60 -21.03
N MET A 116 3.66 15.32 -19.90
CA MET A 116 2.80 15.18 -18.73
C MET A 116 1.32 15.55 -19.00
N PRO A 117 0.35 14.80 -18.46
CA PRO A 117 -1.06 14.98 -18.78
C PRO A 117 -1.68 16.12 -17.96
N ALA A 118 -1.70 17.34 -18.51
CA ALA A 118 -2.62 18.39 -18.05
C ALA A 118 -3.83 18.56 -19.01
N ARG A 119 -3.65 18.18 -20.28
CA ARG A 119 -4.64 17.97 -21.34
C ARG A 119 -3.85 17.52 -22.58
N LEU A 120 -4.07 16.28 -23.04
CA LEU A 120 -3.41 15.80 -24.26
C LEU A 120 -4.20 16.35 -25.46
N SER A 121 -3.66 17.34 -26.16
CA SER A 121 -4.09 17.60 -27.54
C SER A 121 -3.77 16.37 -28.41
N ASN A 122 -4.42 16.21 -29.56
CA ASN A 122 -4.14 15.09 -30.48
C ASN A 122 -2.65 14.97 -30.82
N ASP A 123 -1.96 16.10 -31.04
CA ASP A 123 -0.52 16.12 -31.30
C ASP A 123 0.31 15.67 -30.09
N LYS A 124 -0.11 16.05 -28.88
CA LYS A 124 0.55 15.64 -27.64
C LYS A 124 0.35 14.14 -27.39
N LEU A 125 -0.83 13.61 -27.67
CA LEU A 125 -1.14 12.19 -27.61
C LEU A 125 -0.30 11.40 -28.62
N LYS A 126 -0.16 11.90 -29.86
CA LYS A 126 0.71 11.27 -30.86
C LYS A 126 2.16 11.21 -30.37
N ARG A 127 2.71 12.33 -29.87
CA ARG A 127 4.08 12.38 -29.33
C ARG A 127 4.26 11.46 -28.11
N PHE A 128 3.25 11.35 -27.27
CA PHE A 128 3.23 10.42 -26.14
C PHE A 128 3.29 8.97 -26.63
N ASN A 129 2.45 8.59 -27.60
CA ASN A 129 2.44 7.24 -28.17
C ASN A 129 3.76 6.90 -28.88
N ASP A 130 4.31 7.85 -29.65
CA ASP A 130 5.60 7.69 -30.34
C ASP A 130 6.73 7.49 -29.31
N TRP A 131 6.74 8.28 -28.23
CA TRP A 131 7.70 8.13 -27.14
C TRP A 131 7.53 6.80 -26.41
N TYR A 132 6.29 6.41 -26.09
CA TYR A 132 5.97 5.16 -25.43
C TYR A 132 6.46 3.96 -26.25
N ALA A 133 6.19 3.96 -27.56
CA ALA A 133 6.62 2.89 -28.46
C ALA A 133 8.16 2.73 -28.53
N GLN A 134 8.91 3.81 -28.29
CA GLN A 134 10.38 3.79 -28.31
C GLN A 134 11.02 3.33 -26.99
N HIS A 135 10.31 3.49 -25.87
CA HIS A 135 10.86 3.26 -24.53
C HIS A 135 10.19 2.09 -23.79
N ALA A 136 9.01 1.66 -24.24
CA ALA A 136 8.36 0.51 -23.67
C ALA A 136 9.13 -0.77 -24.03
N GLN A 137 9.28 -1.63 -23.02
CA GLN A 137 9.88 -2.93 -23.16
C GLN A 137 8.94 -4.00 -22.58
N PRO A 138 9.03 -5.25 -23.06
CA PRO A 138 8.24 -6.34 -22.51
C PRO A 138 8.81 -6.73 -21.14
N ASP A 139 8.03 -6.54 -20.08
CA ASP A 139 8.37 -6.93 -18.72
C ASP A 139 7.33 -7.92 -18.18
N THR A 140 7.79 -8.85 -17.33
CA THR A 140 6.89 -9.79 -16.65
C THR A 140 6.35 -9.13 -15.40
N LEU A 141 5.06 -8.82 -15.37
CA LEU A 141 4.41 -8.05 -14.32
C LEU A 141 3.24 -8.80 -13.70
N MET A 142 3.07 -8.62 -12.39
CA MET A 142 1.79 -8.79 -11.70
C MET A 142 1.20 -7.41 -11.39
N ARG A 143 -0.10 -7.27 -11.63
CA ARG A 143 -0.83 -6.03 -11.43
C ARG A 143 -1.96 -6.23 -10.45
N TYR A 144 -1.97 -5.37 -9.43
CA TYR A 144 -3.02 -5.28 -8.42
C TYR A 144 -3.72 -3.93 -8.52
N TRP A 145 -5.05 -3.95 -8.60
CA TRP A 145 -5.84 -2.74 -8.60
C TRP A 145 -5.90 -2.15 -7.19
N VAL A 146 -5.49 -0.90 -7.04
CA VAL A 146 -5.42 -0.23 -5.72
C VAL A 146 -6.15 1.11 -5.68
N GLY A 147 -6.39 1.76 -6.82
CA GLY A 147 -7.07 3.04 -6.92
C GLY A 147 -8.57 2.96 -7.14
N TRP A 148 -9.16 4.12 -7.46
CA TRP A 148 -10.59 4.28 -7.80
C TRP A 148 -10.75 4.30 -9.33
N ASP A 149 -11.56 3.39 -9.87
CA ASP A 149 -11.67 3.15 -11.33
C ASP A 149 -11.92 4.42 -12.16
N VAL A 150 -12.72 5.35 -11.63
CA VAL A 150 -13.16 6.54 -12.38
C VAL A 150 -12.35 7.81 -12.06
N ILE A 151 -11.76 7.90 -10.86
CA ILE A 151 -11.19 9.15 -10.34
C ILE A 151 -9.66 9.08 -10.25
N ASP A 152 -9.12 7.94 -9.83
CA ASP A 152 -7.68 7.71 -9.72
C ASP A 152 -7.35 6.26 -10.08
N PRO A 153 -7.26 5.93 -11.38
CA PRO A 153 -7.06 4.57 -11.85
C PRO A 153 -5.63 4.11 -11.59
N THR A 154 -5.27 3.89 -10.32
CA THR A 154 -3.93 3.47 -9.92
C THR A 154 -3.86 1.96 -9.70
N SER A 155 -2.73 1.40 -10.14
CA SER A 155 -2.41 -0.01 -9.96
C SER A 155 -1.04 -0.14 -9.30
N MET A 156 -0.94 -1.06 -8.36
CA MET A 156 0.34 -1.55 -7.86
C MET A 156 0.87 -2.57 -8.87
N ARG A 157 2.10 -2.37 -9.33
CA ARG A 157 2.79 -3.23 -10.29
C ARG A 157 3.99 -3.87 -9.62
N ILE A 158 4.17 -5.16 -9.87
CA ILE A 158 5.28 -5.97 -9.36
C ILE A 158 5.99 -6.58 -10.56
N GLU A 159 7.22 -6.15 -10.80
CA GLU A 159 8.07 -6.62 -11.89
C GLU A 159 8.92 -7.80 -11.45
N PHE A 160 8.99 -8.83 -12.29
CA PHE A 160 9.80 -10.02 -12.07
C PHE A 160 11.01 -10.04 -12.99
N ASN A 161 12.15 -10.48 -12.46
CA ASN A 161 13.33 -10.79 -13.26
C ASN A 161 13.19 -12.15 -13.98
N GLY A 162 14.15 -12.50 -14.83
CA GLY A 162 14.18 -13.79 -15.55
C GLY A 162 14.27 -15.05 -14.66
N LYS A 163 14.42 -14.90 -13.33
CA LYS A 163 14.36 -15.99 -12.35
C LYS A 163 12.98 -16.11 -11.67
N GLY A 164 12.00 -15.30 -12.08
CA GLY A 164 10.67 -15.26 -11.47
C GLY A 164 10.66 -14.65 -10.06
N GLN A 165 11.63 -13.77 -9.77
CA GLN A 165 11.74 -13.07 -8.49
C GLN A 165 11.44 -11.58 -8.66
N VAL A 166 10.81 -10.97 -7.67
CA VAL A 166 10.51 -9.54 -7.63
C VAL A 166 11.80 -8.75 -7.82
N LYS A 167 11.87 -7.98 -8.91
CA LYS A 167 12.94 -7.05 -9.24
C LYS A 167 12.63 -5.66 -8.70
N LYS A 168 11.39 -5.20 -8.90
CA LYS A 168 10.92 -3.87 -8.52
C LYS A 168 9.40 -3.89 -8.33
N TYR A 169 8.87 -2.95 -7.58
CA TYR A 169 7.44 -2.73 -7.44
C TYR A 169 7.16 -1.24 -7.20
N TRP A 170 6.03 -0.76 -7.70
CA TRP A 170 5.62 0.65 -7.62
C TRP A 170 4.10 0.79 -7.78
N VAL A 171 3.55 1.94 -7.41
CA VAL A 171 2.19 2.34 -7.74
C VAL A 171 2.26 3.34 -8.89
N GLY A 172 1.39 3.18 -9.88
CA GLY A 172 1.30 4.10 -11.01
C GLY A 172 -0.08 4.08 -11.65
N LEU A 173 -0.38 5.16 -12.38
CA LEU A 173 -1.59 5.27 -13.18
C LEU A 173 -1.63 4.16 -14.23
N HIS A 174 -2.82 3.61 -14.45
CA HIS A 174 -3.10 2.63 -15.48
C HIS A 174 -2.77 3.19 -16.88
#